data_AF-A0A2V7Z9H3-F1
#
_entry.id   AF-A0A2V7Z9H3-F1
#
_cell.length_a   1.000
_cell.length_b   1.000
_cell.length_c   1.000
_cell.angle_alpha   90.00
_cell.angle_beta   90.00
_cell.angle_gamma   90.00
#
_symmetry.space_group_name_H-M   'P 1'
#
loop_
_entity.id
_entity.type
_entity.pdbx_description
1 polymer ?
#
loop_
_entity_poly.entity_id
_entity_poly.type
_entity_poly.pdbx_seq_one_letter_code
_entity_poly.pdbx_strand_id
1 'polypeptide(L)'
;MPHGGSVQGPQHPRRAGGDRGLQRHGERRPGGPPPPRYQAEGTRGRALLDGAETVAIQGQTVWVKARIQQLSSLSAHADRDELLRWCRALPAPPQRIFLNHGEDPARKALAAAIADELGWPRPQLPLTGEAFPW
;
A
#
# COMPACT_ATOMS: atom_id res chain seq x y z
N MET A 1 -38.15 38.62 -48.17
CA MET A 1 -38.71 38.29 -46.84
C MET A 1 -38.05 36.99 -46.39
N PRO A 2 -37.22 37.02 -45.33
CA PRO A 2 -36.36 35.92 -44.90
C PRO A 2 -37.14 34.95 -44.00
N HIS A 3 -36.74 33.68 -43.92
CA HIS A 3 -36.85 32.72 -42.80
C HIS A 3 -36.05 31.50 -43.31
N GLY A 4 -34.92 31.06 -42.77
CA GLY A 4 -34.55 30.91 -41.37
C GLY A 4 -34.45 29.39 -41.10
N GLY A 5 -33.25 28.87 -40.86
CA GLY A 5 -33.06 27.53 -40.29
C GLY A 5 -32.08 26.60 -41.00
N SER A 6 -30.78 26.90 -40.95
CA SER A 6 -29.73 25.90 -41.14
C SER A 6 -29.63 25.03 -39.88
N VAL A 7 -30.09 23.78 -39.96
CA VAL A 7 -29.95 22.81 -38.87
C VAL A 7 -28.55 22.20 -38.94
N GLN A 8 -27.70 22.54 -37.96
CA GLN A 8 -26.42 21.91 -37.70
C GLN A 8 -26.61 20.74 -36.71
N GLY A 9 -26.15 19.55 -37.11
CA GLY A 9 -25.61 18.50 -36.24
C GLY A 9 -26.59 17.51 -35.59
N PRO A 10 -26.22 16.22 -35.58
CA PRO A 10 -26.01 15.56 -34.30
C PRO A 10 -24.51 15.34 -34.09
N GLN A 11 -23.99 16.02 -33.07
CA GLN A 11 -22.63 15.82 -32.60
C GLN A 11 -22.57 14.45 -31.92
N HIS A 12 -21.79 13.54 -32.49
CA HIS A 12 -21.33 12.32 -31.84
C HIS A 12 -20.75 12.66 -30.46
N PRO A 13 -21.21 12.05 -29.35
CA PRO A 13 -20.42 12.10 -28.13
C PRO A 13 -19.19 11.22 -28.35
N ARG A 14 -18.04 11.85 -28.60
CA ARG A 14 -16.73 11.23 -28.42
C ARG A 14 -16.66 10.79 -26.95
N ARG A 15 -16.83 9.49 -26.70
CA ARG A 15 -16.50 8.92 -25.39
C ARG A 15 -15.02 9.13 -25.16
N ALA A 16 -14.72 10.03 -24.25
CA ALA A 16 -13.39 10.23 -23.69
C ALA A 16 -12.83 8.87 -23.26
N GLY A 17 -11.58 8.62 -23.65
CA GLY A 17 -10.76 7.57 -23.07
C GLY A 17 -10.60 7.84 -21.59
N GLY A 18 -11.47 7.23 -20.79
CA GLY A 18 -11.24 7.04 -19.37
C GLY A 18 -10.27 5.88 -19.25
N ASP A 19 -8.98 6.20 -19.18
CA ASP A 19 -7.96 5.31 -18.65
C ASP A 19 -8.31 5.09 -17.18
N ARG A 20 -9.27 4.20 -16.95
CA ARG A 20 -9.59 3.68 -15.62
C ARG A 20 -8.39 2.83 -15.27
N GLY A 21 -7.42 3.47 -14.63
CA GLY A 21 -6.36 2.85 -13.85
C GLY A 21 -7.00 1.79 -12.98
N LEU A 22 -6.99 0.56 -13.52
CA LEU A 22 -7.48 -0.61 -12.85
C LEU A 22 -6.42 -0.86 -11.77
N GLN A 23 -6.64 -0.29 -10.59
CA GLN A 23 -6.06 -0.79 -9.36
C GLN A 23 -6.59 -2.22 -9.21
N ARG A 24 -5.92 -3.14 -9.90
CA ARG A 24 -6.10 -4.57 -9.70
C ARG A 24 -5.61 -4.81 -8.29
N HIS A 25 -6.54 -4.79 -7.34
CA HIS A 25 -6.38 -5.51 -6.08
C HIS A 25 -6.14 -6.97 -6.47
N GLY A 26 -4.87 -7.30 -6.67
CA GLY A 26 -4.42 -8.65 -6.94
C GLY A 26 -4.62 -9.44 -5.67
N GLU A 27 -5.75 -10.14 -5.60
CA GLU A 27 -6.03 -11.12 -4.56
C GLU A 27 -4.92 -12.17 -4.62
N ARG A 28 -4.04 -12.14 -3.61
CA ARG A 28 -2.89 -13.05 -3.56
C ARG A 28 -3.43 -14.45 -3.34
N ARG A 29 -2.89 -15.42 -4.09
CA ARG A 29 -3.17 -16.83 -3.85
C ARG A 29 -2.71 -17.18 -2.42
N PRO A 30 -3.52 -17.88 -1.62
CA PRO A 30 -3.07 -18.39 -0.34
C PRO A 30 -1.85 -19.30 -0.58
N GLY A 31 -0.72 -19.00 0.05
CA GLY A 31 0.56 -19.70 -0.13
C GLY A 31 1.52 -19.11 -1.17
N GLY A 32 1.28 -17.90 -1.68
CA GLY A 32 2.27 -17.18 -2.48
C GLY A 32 3.56 -16.87 -1.69
N PRO A 33 4.69 -16.58 -2.36
CA PRO A 33 5.92 -16.20 -1.67
C PRO A 33 5.65 -14.96 -0.79
N PRO A 34 6.31 -14.86 0.38
CA PRO A 34 6.12 -13.74 1.30
C PRO A 34 6.40 -12.41 0.57
N PRO A 35 5.86 -11.28 1.08
CA PRO A 35 6.16 -9.98 0.52
C PRO A 35 7.67 -9.73 0.57
N PRO A 36 8.22 -8.99 -0.39
CA PRO A 36 9.63 -8.66 -0.36
C PRO A 36 10.01 -7.88 0.89
N ARG A 37 11.29 -7.96 1.26
CA ARG A 37 11.80 -7.13 2.36
C ARG A 37 11.46 -5.67 2.11
N TYR A 38 10.85 -5.08 3.12
CA TYR A 38 10.48 -3.68 3.11
C TYR A 38 11.73 -2.79 3.16
N GLN A 39 11.72 -1.72 2.39
CA GLN A 39 12.75 -0.69 2.40
C GLN A 39 12.12 0.59 2.95
N ALA A 40 12.59 1.04 4.12
CA ALA A 40 12.04 2.22 4.77
C ALA A 40 12.19 3.49 3.92
N GLU A 41 11.24 4.40 4.02
CA GLU A 41 11.35 5.73 3.41
C GLU A 41 12.64 6.44 3.86
N GLY A 42 13.26 7.20 2.96
CA GLY A 42 14.54 7.86 3.20
C GLY A 42 15.76 6.93 3.16
N THR A 43 15.59 5.61 3.03
CA THR A 43 16.73 4.70 2.84
C THR A 43 17.19 4.67 1.39
N ARG A 44 18.48 4.35 1.18
CA ARG A 44 19.00 4.10 -0.17
C ARG A 44 18.30 2.95 -0.86
N GLY A 45 17.91 1.91 -0.12
CA GLY A 45 17.20 0.76 -0.68
C GLY A 45 15.84 1.15 -1.26
N ARG A 46 15.11 2.05 -0.58
CA ARG A 46 13.87 2.63 -1.10
C ARG A 46 14.14 3.42 -2.38
N ALA A 47 15.11 4.33 -2.35
CA ALA A 47 15.49 5.12 -3.53
C ALA A 47 15.86 4.24 -4.75
N LEU A 48 16.58 3.13 -4.52
CA LEU A 48 16.93 2.18 -5.59
C LEU A 48 15.68 1.47 -6.16
N LEU A 49 14.73 1.08 -5.30
CA LEU A 49 13.48 0.46 -5.76
C LEU A 49 12.58 1.45 -6.51
N ASP A 50 12.61 2.72 -6.12
CA ASP A 50 11.85 3.79 -6.76
C ASP A 50 12.52 4.28 -8.06
N GLY A 51 13.70 3.74 -8.41
CA GLY A 51 14.36 3.99 -9.69
C GLY A 51 15.32 5.17 -9.71
N ALA A 52 15.90 5.56 -8.57
CA ALA A 52 16.88 6.64 -8.51
C ALA A 52 18.07 6.39 -9.47
N GLU A 53 18.40 7.38 -10.30
CA GLU A 53 19.55 7.32 -11.22
C GLU A 53 20.89 7.45 -10.49
N THR A 54 20.87 8.05 -9.29
CA THR A 54 22.05 8.21 -8.44
C THR A 54 21.72 7.95 -6.97
N VAL A 55 22.70 7.49 -6.21
CA VAL A 55 22.60 7.30 -4.75
C VAL A 55 23.89 7.74 -4.06
N ALA A 56 23.79 8.22 -2.82
CA ALA A 56 24.95 8.60 -2.02
C ALA A 56 25.54 7.38 -1.29
N ILE A 57 26.79 7.02 -1.57
CA ILE A 57 27.53 5.95 -0.89
C ILE A 57 28.81 6.55 -0.32
N GLN A 58 28.98 6.45 1.01
CA GLN A 58 30.16 6.98 1.72
C GLN A 58 30.44 8.47 1.40
N GLY A 59 29.38 9.28 1.27
CA GLY A 59 29.48 10.71 0.96
C GLY A 59 29.71 11.03 -0.52
N GLN A 60 29.82 10.03 -1.40
CA GLN A 60 29.97 10.24 -2.84
C GLN A 60 28.68 9.90 -3.60
N THR A 61 28.37 10.68 -4.62
CA THR A 61 27.26 10.40 -5.54
C THR A 61 27.68 9.31 -6.54
N VAL A 62 26.95 8.21 -6.57
CA VAL A 62 27.22 7.05 -7.43
C VAL A 62 26.05 6.84 -8.39
N TRP A 63 26.35 6.67 -9.68
CA TRP A 63 25.36 6.36 -10.71
C TRP A 63 24.88 4.91 -10.65
N VAL A 64 23.56 4.72 -10.73
CA VAL A 64 22.92 3.41 -10.73
C VAL A 64 22.90 2.88 -12.17
N LYS A 65 23.92 2.12 -12.54
CA LYS A 65 24.01 1.42 -13.84
C LYS A 65 23.55 -0.04 -13.77
N ALA A 66 23.30 -0.55 -12.56
CA ALA A 66 22.91 -1.92 -12.33
C ALA A 66 21.40 -2.10 -12.48
N ARG A 67 20.98 -3.30 -12.89
CA ARG A 67 19.58 -3.70 -12.84
C ARG A 67 19.17 -3.93 -11.39
N ILE A 68 18.13 -3.24 -10.93
CA ILE A 68 17.56 -3.45 -9.60
C ILE A 68 16.52 -4.56 -9.65
N GLN A 69 16.62 -5.53 -8.74
CA GLN A 69 15.66 -6.61 -8.57
C GLN A 69 15.32 -6.77 -7.09
N GLN A 70 14.03 -6.96 -6.79
CA GLN A 70 13.55 -7.20 -5.43
C GLN A 70 13.17 -8.67 -5.28
N LEU A 71 13.81 -9.36 -4.34
CA LEU A 71 13.50 -10.75 -4.01
C LEU A 71 12.37 -10.78 -2.97
N SER A 72 11.26 -11.43 -3.32
CA SER A 72 10.08 -11.53 -2.45
C SER A 72 10.24 -12.54 -1.31
N SER A 73 10.96 -13.64 -1.54
CA SER A 73 11.00 -14.81 -0.66
C SER A 73 11.87 -14.71 0.61
N LEU A 74 12.39 -13.53 0.97
CA LEU A 74 13.38 -13.39 2.06
C LEU A 74 12.95 -12.47 3.21
N SER A 75 11.65 -12.16 3.35
CA SER A 75 11.16 -11.39 4.49
C SER A 75 10.96 -12.27 5.73
N ALA A 76 11.35 -11.75 6.91
CA ALA A 76 11.05 -12.36 8.21
C ALA A 76 9.79 -11.76 8.86
N HIS A 77 9.06 -10.90 8.15
CA HIS A 77 7.84 -10.26 8.64
C HIS A 77 6.62 -10.87 7.98
N ALA A 78 5.63 -11.15 8.83
CA ALA A 78 4.32 -11.61 8.40
C ALA A 78 3.65 -10.56 7.52
N ASP A 79 3.05 -11.00 6.42
CA ASP A 79 2.19 -10.17 5.60
C ASP A 79 0.81 -9.92 6.26
N ARG A 80 -0.02 -9.11 5.60
CA ARG A 80 -1.37 -8.80 6.09
C ARG A 80 -2.16 -10.06 6.39
N ASP A 81 -2.15 -11.03 5.48
CA ASP A 81 -2.98 -12.22 5.58
C ASP A 81 -2.44 -13.17 6.65
N GLU A 82 -1.12 -13.24 6.81
CA GLU A 82 -0.43 -13.93 7.91
C GLU A 82 -0.79 -13.33 9.26
N LEU A 83 -0.80 -12.01 9.40
CA LEU A 83 -1.20 -11.32 10.62
C LEU A 83 -2.68 -11.55 10.95
N LEU A 84 -3.57 -11.48 9.95
CA LEU A 84 -4.99 -11.77 10.15
C LEU A 84 -5.25 -13.23 10.52
N ARG A 85 -4.51 -14.17 9.91
CA ARG A 85 -4.55 -15.59 10.31
C ARG A 85 -4.08 -15.77 11.75
N TRP A 86 -3.01 -15.09 12.14
CA TRP A 86 -2.52 -15.12 13.53
C TRP A 86 -3.56 -14.58 14.51
N CYS A 87 -4.22 -13.46 14.19
CA CYS A 87 -5.33 -12.93 15.00
C CYS A 87 -6.48 -13.94 15.14
N ARG A 88 -6.91 -14.58 14.05
CA ARG A 88 -7.98 -15.60 14.08
C ARG A 88 -7.67 -16.81 14.96
N ALA A 89 -6.40 -17.08 15.24
CA ALA A 89 -5.97 -18.17 16.12
C ALA A 89 -6.00 -17.82 17.61
N LEU A 90 -6.23 -16.55 17.98
CA LEU A 90 -6.38 -16.16 19.38
C LEU A 90 -7.72 -16.67 19.95
N PRO A 91 -7.76 -17.10 21.23
CA PRO A 91 -8.96 -17.71 21.83
C PRO A 91 -10.13 -16.74 21.98
N ALA A 92 -9.87 -15.42 22.01
CA ALA A 92 -10.87 -14.37 22.11
C ALA A 92 -10.29 -13.05 21.57
N PRO A 93 -11.14 -12.10 21.13
CA PRO A 93 -10.70 -10.76 20.76
C PRO A 93 -10.08 -10.03 21.96
N PRO A 94 -8.93 -9.36 21.79
CA PRO A 94 -8.38 -8.48 22.81
C PRO A 94 -9.31 -7.29 23.09
N GLN A 95 -9.29 -6.78 24.32
CA GLN A 95 -10.04 -5.56 24.66
C GLN A 95 -9.48 -4.31 23.99
N ARG A 96 -8.15 -4.27 23.79
CA ARG A 96 -7.42 -3.18 23.14
C ARG A 96 -6.33 -3.74 22.24
N ILE A 97 -6.08 -3.09 21.12
CA ILE A 97 -5.08 -3.48 20.13
C ILE A 97 -4.30 -2.23 19.73
N PHE A 98 -2.97 -2.34 19.65
CA PHE A 98 -2.09 -1.24 19.26
C PHE A 98 -1.22 -1.65 18.08
N LEU A 99 -1.17 -0.82 17.04
CA LEU A 99 -0.30 -1.00 15.87
C LEU A 99 0.83 0.03 15.88
N ASN A 100 2.06 -0.45 16.09
CA ASN A 100 3.23 0.41 16.25
C ASN A 100 4.14 0.35 15.02
N HIS A 101 4.83 -0.77 14.80
CA HIS A 101 5.90 -0.86 13.81
C HIS A 101 5.35 -0.95 12.38
N GLY A 102 5.38 0.17 11.65
CA GLY A 102 4.98 0.26 10.25
C GLY A 102 4.61 1.68 9.85
N GLU A 103 4.57 1.95 8.55
CA GLU A 103 4.09 3.24 8.03
C GLU A 103 2.60 3.42 8.28
N ASP A 104 2.16 4.66 8.51
CA ASP A 104 0.76 5.03 8.71
C ASP A 104 -0.23 4.41 7.72
N PRO A 105 0.00 4.44 6.39
CA PRO A 105 -0.92 3.84 5.45
C PRO A 105 -1.08 2.32 5.67
N ALA A 106 0.02 1.60 5.91
CA ALA A 106 0.01 0.17 6.17
C ALA A 106 -0.69 -0.15 7.51
N ARG A 107 -0.40 0.63 8.57
CA ARG A 107 -1.05 0.49 9.88
C ARG A 107 -2.56 0.74 9.80
N LYS A 108 -2.98 1.80 9.09
CA LYS A 108 -4.40 2.15 8.90
C LYS A 108 -5.13 1.05 8.12
N ALA A 109 -4.51 0.53 7.06
CA ALA A 109 -5.07 -0.57 6.28
C ALA A 109 -5.22 -1.86 7.11
N LEU A 110 -4.21 -2.22 7.91
CA LEU A 110 -4.31 -3.38 8.81
C LEU A 110 -5.35 -3.17 9.91
N ALA A 111 -5.45 -1.96 10.49
CA ALA A 111 -6.46 -1.65 11.49
C ALA A 111 -7.89 -1.76 10.95
N ALA A 112 -8.11 -1.29 9.71
CA ALA A 112 -9.39 -1.48 9.01
C ALA A 112 -9.67 -2.97 8.81
N ALA A 113 -8.70 -3.74 8.29
CA ALA A 113 -8.86 -5.18 8.07
C ALA A 113 -9.19 -5.95 9.36
N ILE A 114 -8.54 -5.62 10.49
CA ILE A 114 -8.83 -6.24 11.79
C ILE A 114 -10.26 -5.93 12.23
N ALA A 115 -10.71 -4.68 12.10
CA ALA A 115 -12.06 -4.29 12.49
C ALA A 115 -13.12 -4.92 11.57
N ASP A 116 -12.92 -4.82 10.26
CA ASP A 116 -13.94 -5.15 9.26
C ASP A 116 -14.03 -6.66 9.00
N GLU A 117 -12.91 -7.39 9.03
CA GLU A 117 -12.90 -8.84 8.75
C GLU A 117 -13.01 -9.72 9.98
N LEU A 118 -12.55 -9.25 11.15
CA LEU A 118 -12.59 -10.04 12.38
C LEU A 118 -13.73 -9.61 13.32
N GLY A 119 -14.32 -8.43 13.09
CA GLY A 119 -15.31 -7.84 14.00
C GLY A 119 -14.71 -7.42 15.34
N TRP A 120 -13.40 -7.18 15.38
CA TRP A 120 -12.67 -6.84 16.60
C TRP A 120 -12.67 -5.33 16.86
N PRO A 121 -12.35 -4.88 18.09
CA PRO A 121 -12.10 -3.47 18.34
C PRO A 121 -11.06 -2.91 17.37
N ARG A 122 -11.34 -1.75 16.78
CA ARG A 122 -10.42 -1.10 15.84
C ARG A 122 -9.08 -0.82 16.55
N PRO A 123 -7.94 -1.30 16.01
CA PRO A 123 -6.65 -1.01 16.59
C PRO A 123 -6.34 0.48 16.66
N GLN A 124 -5.72 0.88 17.76
CA GLN A 124 -5.16 2.21 17.96
C GLN A 124 -3.79 2.30 17.29
N LEU A 125 -3.44 3.47 16.77
CA LEU A 125 -2.17 3.73 16.09
C LEU A 125 -1.40 4.79 16.88
N PRO A 126 -0.68 4.40 17.95
CA PRO A 126 0.08 5.33 18.74
C PRO A 126 1.06 6.14 17.91
N LEU A 127 1.21 7.41 18.27
CA LEU A 127 2.32 8.26 17.83
C LEU A 127 3.48 8.18 18.83
N THR A 128 4.67 8.53 18.36
CA THR A 128 5.86 8.59 19.22
C THR A 128 5.61 9.52 20.41
N GLY A 129 5.81 9.01 21.62
CA GLY A 129 5.61 9.75 22.87
C GLY A 129 4.19 9.73 23.43
N GLU A 130 3.23 9.09 22.74
CA GLU A 130 1.87 8.91 23.25
C GLU A 130 1.84 7.80 24.33
N ALA A 131 1.08 8.04 25.40
CA ALA A 131 0.93 7.10 26.50
C ALA A 131 -0.55 6.77 26.72
N PHE A 132 -0.84 5.51 27.07
CA PHE A 132 -2.19 5.03 27.33
C PHE A 132 -2.31 4.57 28.79
N PRO A 133 -3.40 4.92 29.48
CA PRO A 133 -3.65 4.42 30.83
C PRO A 133 -3.94 2.93 30.79
N TRP A 134 -3.33 2.20 31.71
CA TRP A 134 -3.49 0.77 31.93
C TRP A 134 -4.76 0.50 32.74
#